data_AF-G8YL70-F1
#
_entry.id   AF-G8YL70-F1
#
_cell.length_a   1.000
_cell.length_b   1.000
_cell.length_c   1.000
_cell.angle_alpha   90.00
_cell.angle_beta   90.00
_cell.angle_gamma   90.00
#
_symmetry.space_group_name_H-M   'P 1'
#
loop_
_entity.id
_entity.type
_entity.pdbx_description
1 polymer ?
#
loop_
_entity_poly.entity_id
_entity_poly.type
_entity_poly.pdbx_seq_one_letter_code
_entity_poly.pdbx_strand_id
1 'polypeptide(L)'
;MLHRCQGGMQRLCEEGLKRLGSVKAITQIRTATKRTSGSKTNKNDSAGRRLGPKAYEGHFVNPGQIIMRQRGTVVHPGENVGIGKDHTIFALEPGYVRFYYNPFHPLRKYVGVALKKSLTLPTPHFAPRIRRFGYEEILDSSEAEKEESRMSRKEYLQRPKLEKARQESEYQDEQRLNKLVETFKEKFDLGLSESELNTVSDRFLKVCKLFSVGSSVEEAANQVTSDHILSLRLQNTNGSLSKEDMEKQVDAYLKLVNKFDGSVSVDANGNPCEKLSFSEKQSRCNEVLKTLEETYSNRVLSDEDKTTVYSLINNPLLFTKEEQTTLLDKYLPPVLPISVKDSIVEDIDLENVPNDINIVKLFDESTGTIKTVGRKKQAYSDLSKISASSY
;
A
#
# COMPACT_ATOMS: atom_id res chain seq x y z
N MET A 1 30.83 0.37 30.14
CA MET A 1 31.06 0.24 31.60
C MET A 1 32.32 -0.58 31.83
N LEU A 2 33.36 0.10 32.32
CA LEU A 2 34.51 -0.35 33.16
C LEU A 2 35.38 -1.54 32.66
N HIS A 3 36.71 -1.55 32.69
CA HIS A 3 37.76 -0.53 32.82
C HIS A 3 39.08 -1.27 32.51
N ARG A 4 40.00 -0.65 31.77
CA ARG A 4 41.43 -1.04 31.72
C ARG A 4 42.12 -0.52 32.98
N CYS A 5 43.09 -1.26 33.50
CA CYS A 5 44.14 -0.74 34.39
C CYS A 5 45.51 -1.34 34.03
N GLN A 6 46.46 -0.45 33.72
CA GLN A 6 47.90 -0.65 33.66
C GLN A 6 48.55 -0.16 34.98
N GLY A 7 49.79 -0.60 35.24
CA GLY A 7 50.74 -0.04 36.21
C GLY A 7 51.67 -1.18 36.69
N GLY A 8 53.00 -1.16 36.57
CA GLY A 8 54.00 -0.09 36.71
C GLY A 8 54.77 -0.35 38.02
N MET A 9 55.95 -0.99 38.01
CA MET A 9 57.32 -0.40 37.92
C MET A 9 57.94 -0.04 39.29
N GLN A 10 59.16 -0.53 39.57
CA GLN A 10 60.32 0.03 40.33
C GLN A 10 61.19 -1.13 40.87
N ARG A 11 62.47 -1.33 40.48
CA ARG A 11 63.77 -0.59 40.56
C ARG A 11 64.62 -0.94 41.79
N LEU A 12 65.92 -1.16 41.53
CA LEU A 12 67.18 -0.78 42.24
C LEU A 12 68.21 -1.93 42.10
N CYS A 13 69.33 -1.79 41.35
CA CYS A 13 70.65 -1.18 41.71
C CYS A 13 71.35 -1.98 42.84
N GLU A 14 72.63 -2.37 42.84
CA GLU A 14 73.91 -1.88 42.28
C GLU A 14 74.97 -3.01 42.50
N GLU A 15 75.92 -3.27 41.59
CA GLU A 15 77.38 -2.96 41.69
C GLU A 15 78.30 -4.18 41.88
N GLY A 16 79.49 -4.15 41.27
CA GLY A 16 80.64 -4.97 41.67
C GLY A 16 81.43 -5.65 40.54
N LEU A 17 82.47 -4.98 40.04
CA LEU A 17 83.38 -5.43 38.97
C LEU A 17 84.66 -6.10 39.55
N LYS A 18 85.26 -7.02 38.75
CA LYS A 18 86.68 -7.47 38.67
C LYS A 18 87.15 -8.71 39.47
N ARG A 19 87.62 -9.71 38.70
CA ARG A 19 89.03 -10.22 38.60
C ARG A 19 89.04 -11.44 37.66
N LEU A 20 89.60 -11.32 36.45
CA LEU A 20 90.95 -11.76 36.04
C LEU A 20 91.29 -13.22 36.39
N GLY A 21 91.57 -14.03 35.36
CA GLY A 21 92.40 -15.23 35.52
C GLY A 21 91.94 -16.44 34.72
N SER A 22 92.56 -16.63 33.57
CA SER A 22 92.52 -17.82 32.69
C SER A 22 92.65 -19.14 33.46
N VAL A 23 91.65 -20.04 33.31
CA VAL A 23 91.86 -21.49 33.43
C VAL A 23 91.07 -22.19 32.33
N LYS A 24 91.79 -23.03 31.59
CA LYS A 24 91.42 -23.83 30.42
C LYS A 24 89.96 -24.30 30.40
N ALA A 25 89.27 -23.94 29.31
CA ALA A 25 87.99 -24.51 28.91
C ALA A 25 88.13 -26.03 28.70
N ILE A 26 87.74 -26.81 29.70
CA ILE A 26 87.28 -28.18 29.51
C ILE A 26 85.82 -28.03 29.11
N THR A 27 85.53 -28.13 27.81
CA THR A 27 84.19 -28.28 27.28
C THR A 27 83.61 -29.60 27.80
N GLN A 28 83.02 -29.56 29.00
CA GLN A 28 82.07 -30.58 29.38
C GLN A 28 80.89 -30.48 28.41
N ILE A 29 80.80 -31.46 27.51
CA ILE A 29 79.57 -31.76 26.80
C ILE A 29 78.54 -32.16 27.85
N ARG A 30 77.79 -31.18 28.37
CA ARG A 30 76.54 -31.46 29.04
C ARG A 30 75.57 -31.83 27.94
N THR A 31 75.47 -33.13 27.65
CA THR A 31 74.30 -33.68 26.99
C THR A 31 73.09 -33.16 27.75
N ALA A 32 72.16 -32.51 27.06
CA ALA A 32 70.87 -32.21 27.64
C ALA A 32 70.31 -33.55 28.15
N THR A 33 70.31 -33.73 29.47
CA THR A 33 69.50 -34.79 30.07
C THR A 33 68.08 -34.45 29.66
N LYS A 34 67.46 -35.30 28.84
CA LYS A 34 66.08 -35.09 28.38
C LYS A 34 65.21 -34.77 29.60
N ARG A 35 64.90 -33.49 29.82
CA ARG A 35 63.70 -33.08 30.54
C ARG A 35 62.54 -33.14 29.54
N THR A 36 62.30 -34.34 29.02
CA THR A 36 61.02 -34.66 28.42
C THR A 36 60.22 -35.43 29.48
N SER A 37 59.96 -34.75 30.60
CA SER A 37 58.83 -35.08 31.45
C SER A 37 57.71 -34.08 31.15
N GLY A 38 57.38 -33.94 29.87
CA GLY A 38 56.00 -33.62 29.55
C GLY A 38 55.16 -34.77 30.08
N SER A 39 54.02 -34.49 30.69
CA SER A 39 53.08 -35.52 31.17
C SER A 39 52.99 -36.64 30.11
N LYS A 40 53.54 -37.82 30.44
CA LYS A 40 53.44 -39.02 29.58
C LYS A 40 52.04 -39.63 29.60
N THR A 41 51.10 -39.02 30.32
CA THR A 41 49.74 -39.52 30.49
C THR A 41 48.70 -38.46 30.12
N ASN A 42 47.94 -38.73 29.05
CA ASN A 42 46.74 -37.99 28.71
C ASN A 42 45.63 -38.34 29.71
N LYS A 43 45.54 -37.62 30.83
CA LYS A 43 44.49 -37.78 31.86
C LYS A 43 43.40 -36.70 31.78
N ASN A 44 43.32 -35.97 30.66
CA ASN A 44 42.31 -34.94 30.47
C ASN A 44 41.14 -35.53 29.67
N ASP A 45 40.03 -35.77 30.34
CA ASP A 45 38.75 -36.09 29.70
C ASP A 45 37.69 -35.09 30.16
N SER A 46 36.74 -34.81 29.28
CA SER A 46 35.64 -33.90 29.58
C SER A 46 34.43 -34.67 30.11
N ALA A 47 33.70 -34.09 31.06
CA ALA A 47 32.48 -34.72 31.57
C ALA A 47 31.45 -34.97 30.44
N GLY A 48 30.75 -36.10 30.50
CA GLY A 48 29.70 -36.45 29.56
C GLY A 48 28.61 -35.38 29.48
N ARG A 49 28.24 -34.99 28.25
CA ARG A 49 27.32 -33.85 28.00
C ARG A 49 25.83 -34.18 28.11
N ARG A 50 25.49 -35.41 28.53
CA ARG A 50 24.11 -35.90 28.73
C ARG A 50 23.20 -35.71 27.49
N LEU A 51 23.79 -35.85 26.30
CA LEU A 51 23.09 -35.83 25.01
C LEU A 51 22.17 -37.08 24.89
N GLY A 52 21.32 -37.09 23.88
CA GLY A 52 20.37 -38.17 23.60
C GLY A 52 18.91 -37.76 23.82
N PRO A 53 17.98 -38.71 23.58
CA PRO A 53 16.54 -38.47 23.70
C PRO A 53 16.16 -38.22 25.16
N LYS A 54 15.16 -37.36 25.33
CA LYS A 54 14.56 -36.97 26.61
C LYS A 54 13.07 -37.30 26.67
N ALA A 55 12.42 -37.39 25.51
CA ALA A 55 11.12 -38.02 25.34
C ALA A 55 11.21 -39.09 24.25
N TYR A 56 10.54 -40.22 24.46
CA TYR A 56 10.57 -41.36 23.56
C TYR A 56 9.28 -41.44 22.73
N GLU A 57 9.24 -42.37 21.78
CA GLU A 57 8.08 -42.66 20.94
C GLU A 57 6.80 -42.85 21.79
N GLY A 58 5.74 -42.14 21.43
CA GLY A 58 4.43 -42.21 22.09
C GLY A 58 4.34 -41.49 23.45
N HIS A 59 5.40 -40.82 23.92
CA HIS A 59 5.33 -40.02 25.15
C HIS A 59 4.52 -38.75 24.93
N PHE A 60 3.66 -38.42 25.90
CA PHE A 60 2.98 -37.13 25.93
C PHE A 60 3.96 -36.03 26.33
N VAL A 61 3.96 -34.93 25.58
CA VAL A 61 4.79 -33.75 25.81
C VAL A 61 3.95 -32.49 25.82
N ASN A 62 4.38 -31.50 26.61
CA ASN A 62 3.83 -30.14 26.66
C ASN A 62 4.69 -29.17 25.84
N PRO A 63 4.15 -28.01 25.41
CA PRO A 63 4.93 -26.96 24.76
C PRO A 63 6.19 -26.60 25.55
N GLY A 64 7.32 -26.47 24.85
CA GLY A 64 8.63 -26.17 25.41
C GLY A 64 9.40 -27.36 25.99
N GLN A 65 8.78 -28.54 26.13
CA GLN A 65 9.51 -29.71 26.63
C GLN A 65 10.54 -30.21 25.62
N ILE A 66 11.73 -30.53 26.13
CA ILE A 66 12.84 -31.04 25.32
C ILE A 66 12.59 -32.50 24.97
N ILE A 67 12.67 -32.80 23.66
CA ILE A 67 12.53 -34.15 23.11
C ILE A 67 13.90 -34.80 22.88
N MET A 68 14.88 -34.04 22.38
CA MET A 68 16.20 -34.56 22.03
C MET A 68 17.29 -33.50 22.27
N ARG A 69 18.39 -33.87 22.95
CA ARG A 69 19.62 -33.05 22.99
C ARG A 69 20.69 -33.68 22.12
N GLN A 70 21.27 -32.93 21.20
CA GLN A 70 22.20 -33.48 20.20
C GLN A 70 23.33 -32.50 19.87
N ARG A 71 24.34 -32.98 19.15
CA ARG A 71 25.37 -32.15 18.52
C ARG A 71 25.23 -32.31 17.01
N GLY A 72 24.90 -31.21 16.35
CA GLY A 72 24.37 -31.26 14.98
C GLY A 72 22.98 -31.88 14.92
N THR A 73 22.41 -31.95 13.72
CA THR A 73 21.08 -32.51 13.48
C THR A 73 21.18 -33.98 13.11
N VAL A 74 21.27 -34.85 14.11
CA VAL A 74 21.17 -36.31 13.92
C VAL A 74 19.71 -36.69 13.66
N VAL A 75 18.80 -36.03 14.38
CA VAL A 75 17.36 -36.02 14.12
C VAL A 75 16.97 -34.60 13.72
N HIS A 76 16.08 -34.49 12.74
CA HIS A 76 15.56 -33.23 12.24
C HIS A 76 14.19 -32.92 12.88
N PRO A 77 13.86 -31.63 13.06
CA PRO A 77 12.53 -31.23 13.52
C PRO A 77 11.48 -31.58 12.45
N GLY A 78 10.45 -32.31 12.86
CA GLY A 78 9.28 -32.67 12.07
C GLY A 78 8.08 -31.80 12.41
N GLU A 79 6.88 -32.36 12.32
CA GLU A 79 5.63 -31.65 12.62
C GLU A 79 5.54 -31.21 14.10
N ASN A 80 5.05 -29.99 14.36
CA ASN A 80 4.78 -29.41 15.70
C ASN A 80 5.99 -29.39 16.66
N VAL A 81 7.19 -29.27 16.10
CA VAL A 81 8.45 -29.35 16.82
C VAL A 81 9.40 -28.24 16.37
N GLY A 82 10.08 -27.62 17.34
CA GLY A 82 11.09 -26.58 17.13
C GLY A 82 12.52 -27.10 17.33
N ILE A 83 13.49 -26.33 16.84
CA ILE A 83 14.92 -26.59 17.03
C ILE A 83 15.60 -25.36 17.67
N GLY A 84 16.32 -25.58 18.77
CA GLY A 84 17.07 -24.55 19.46
C GLY A 84 18.45 -24.31 18.86
N LYS A 85 19.17 -23.30 19.39
CA LYS A 85 20.52 -22.92 18.92
C LYS A 85 21.54 -24.07 18.97
N ASP A 86 21.45 -24.94 19.97
CA ASP A 86 22.34 -26.09 20.12
C ASP A 86 21.81 -27.36 19.41
N HIS A 87 20.86 -27.19 18.48
CA HIS A 87 20.13 -28.25 17.79
C HIS A 87 19.26 -29.12 18.71
N THR A 88 19.00 -28.67 19.95
CA THR A 88 18.03 -29.30 20.84
C THR A 88 16.64 -29.22 20.24
N ILE A 89 15.95 -30.35 20.20
CA ILE A 89 14.60 -30.44 19.66
C ILE A 89 13.59 -30.34 20.80
N PHE A 90 12.56 -29.51 20.66
CA PHE A 90 11.54 -29.28 21.66
C PHE A 90 10.12 -29.21 21.05
N ALA A 91 9.11 -29.55 21.84
CA ALA A 91 7.71 -29.53 21.41
C ALA A 91 7.19 -28.09 21.29
N LEU A 92 6.48 -27.76 20.22
CA LEU A 92 5.77 -26.48 20.08
C LEU A 92 4.32 -26.58 20.58
N GLU A 93 3.72 -27.75 20.43
CA GLU A 93 2.34 -28.03 20.81
C GLU A 93 2.29 -29.24 21.76
N PRO A 94 1.24 -29.36 22.59
CA PRO A 94 1.04 -30.57 23.38
C PRO A 94 0.60 -31.72 22.49
N GLY A 95 1.12 -32.91 22.75
CA GLY A 95 0.78 -34.09 21.97
C GLY A 95 1.73 -35.25 22.26
N TYR A 96 1.83 -36.17 21.31
CA TYR A 96 2.59 -37.41 21.44
C TYR A 96 3.78 -37.44 20.51
N VAL A 97 4.97 -37.69 21.05
CA VAL A 97 6.21 -37.73 20.26
C VAL A 97 6.18 -38.90 19.27
N ARG A 98 6.52 -38.63 18.01
CA ARG A 98 6.61 -39.61 16.92
C ARG A 98 7.93 -39.43 16.17
N PHE A 99 8.73 -40.49 16.08
CA PHE A 99 9.92 -40.58 15.24
C PHE A 99 9.55 -41.24 13.92
N TYR A 100 9.95 -40.63 12.79
CA TYR A 100 9.57 -41.12 11.47
C TYR A 100 10.58 -40.74 10.39
N TYR A 101 10.46 -41.37 9.23
CA TYR A 101 11.14 -40.97 8.01
C TYR A 101 10.15 -40.26 7.10
N ASN A 102 10.58 -39.15 6.49
CA ASN A 102 9.74 -38.41 5.56
C ASN A 102 10.13 -38.77 4.12
N PRO A 103 9.21 -39.22 3.26
CA PRO A 103 9.49 -39.51 1.85
C PRO A 103 10.15 -38.35 1.08
N PHE A 104 9.86 -37.10 1.44
CA PHE A 104 10.48 -35.93 0.82
C PHE A 104 11.98 -35.80 1.13
N HIS A 105 12.44 -36.42 2.22
CA HIS A 105 13.82 -36.36 2.71
C HIS A 105 14.29 -37.75 3.15
N PRO A 106 14.62 -38.64 2.20
CA PRO A 106 14.77 -40.07 2.46
C PRO A 106 15.93 -40.43 3.41
N LEU A 107 17.00 -39.63 3.43
CA LEU A 107 18.19 -39.89 4.26
C LEU A 107 18.09 -39.28 5.67
N ARG A 108 17.01 -38.58 5.99
CA ARG A 108 16.86 -37.81 7.24
C ARG A 108 15.86 -38.47 8.18
N LYS A 109 16.22 -38.53 9.46
CA LYS A 109 15.35 -38.96 10.55
C LYS A 109 14.62 -37.75 11.11
N TYR A 110 13.32 -37.86 11.35
CA TYR A 110 12.51 -36.79 11.90
C TYR A 110 11.95 -37.17 13.26
N VAL A 111 11.69 -36.15 14.06
CA VAL A 111 10.82 -36.26 15.23
C VAL A 111 9.78 -35.16 15.20
N GLY A 112 8.52 -35.55 15.33
CA GLY A 112 7.39 -34.65 15.41
C GLY A 112 6.54 -34.92 16.64
N VAL A 113 5.55 -34.07 16.87
CA VAL A 113 4.54 -34.24 17.91
C VAL A 113 3.18 -34.36 17.24
N ALA A 114 2.60 -35.56 17.33
CA ALA A 114 1.25 -35.83 16.86
C ALA A 114 0.23 -35.30 17.89
N LEU A 115 -0.69 -34.46 17.45
CA LEU A 115 -1.71 -33.85 18.32
C LEU A 115 -2.62 -34.86 19.03
N LYS A 116 -2.83 -36.03 18.43
CA LYS A 116 -3.61 -37.14 18.99
C LYS A 116 -2.75 -38.39 19.01
N LYS A 117 -2.98 -39.26 20.00
CA LYS A 117 -2.23 -40.52 20.15
C LYS A 117 -2.42 -41.45 18.95
N SER A 118 -3.61 -41.45 18.35
CA SER A 118 -3.96 -42.26 17.18
C SER A 118 -3.32 -41.78 15.88
N LEU A 119 -2.86 -40.54 15.81
CA LEU A 119 -2.25 -39.99 14.61
C LEU A 119 -0.82 -40.51 14.48
N THR A 120 -0.51 -40.96 13.27
CA THR A 120 0.83 -41.40 12.86
C THR A 120 1.49 -40.31 12.03
N LEU A 121 2.79 -40.09 12.25
CA LEU A 121 3.61 -39.24 11.40
C LEU A 121 4.50 -40.11 10.49
N PRO A 122 4.79 -39.71 9.24
CA PRO A 122 4.38 -38.45 8.60
C PRO A 122 2.89 -38.45 8.23
N THR A 123 2.25 -37.29 8.28
CA THR A 123 0.89 -37.16 7.74
C THR A 123 0.89 -37.24 6.21
N PRO A 124 -0.22 -37.69 5.58
CA PRO A 124 -0.33 -37.68 4.11
C PRO A 124 -0.20 -36.25 3.58
N HIS A 125 0.64 -36.04 2.55
CA HIS A 125 1.02 -34.70 2.09
C HIS A 125 -0.15 -33.81 1.67
N PHE A 126 -1.14 -34.38 0.99
CA PHE A 126 -2.33 -33.65 0.51
C PHE A 126 -3.48 -33.62 1.52
N ALA A 127 -3.35 -34.30 2.67
CA ALA A 127 -4.36 -34.21 3.71
C ALA A 127 -4.31 -32.83 4.37
N PRO A 128 -5.46 -32.30 4.84
CA PRO A 128 -5.46 -31.03 5.55
C PRO A 128 -4.60 -31.12 6.81
N ARG A 129 -3.78 -30.09 7.05
CA ARG A 129 -2.93 -30.02 8.24
C ARG A 129 -3.80 -29.95 9.49
N ILE A 130 -3.61 -30.90 10.39
CA ILE A 130 -4.25 -30.90 11.70
C ILE A 130 -3.58 -29.82 12.56
N ARG A 131 -4.37 -28.89 13.08
CA ARG A 131 -3.90 -27.75 13.89
C ARG A 131 -4.62 -27.71 15.23
N ARG A 132 -3.94 -27.21 16.27
CA ARG A 132 -4.56 -26.91 17.56
C ARG A 132 -4.91 -25.42 17.62
N PHE A 133 -6.17 -25.10 17.96
CA PHE A 133 -6.60 -23.70 18.16
C PHE A 133 -6.00 -23.14 19.45
N GLY A 134 -6.14 -23.85 20.58
CA GLY A 134 -5.42 -23.55 21.82
C GLY A 134 -5.98 -22.40 22.66
N TYR A 135 -7.12 -21.83 22.27
CA TYR A 135 -7.85 -20.82 23.03
C TYR A 135 -9.22 -21.36 23.47
N GLU A 136 -9.75 -20.78 24.54
CA GLU A 136 -11.07 -21.06 25.11
C GLU A 136 -11.90 -19.79 25.12
N GLU A 137 -13.21 -19.93 24.98
CA GLU A 137 -14.14 -18.80 25.02
C GLU A 137 -14.28 -18.28 26.46
N ILE A 138 -14.22 -16.96 26.63
CA ILE A 138 -14.42 -16.31 27.91
C ILE A 138 -15.93 -16.20 28.14
N LEU A 139 -16.46 -17.07 29.01
CA LEU A 139 -17.90 -17.11 29.31
C LEU A 139 -18.34 -16.00 30.27
N ASP A 140 -17.42 -15.46 31.08
CA ASP A 140 -17.75 -14.34 31.95
C ASP A 140 -17.79 -13.04 31.16
N SER A 141 -18.97 -12.42 31.13
CA SER A 141 -19.21 -11.11 30.50
C SER A 141 -18.19 -10.05 30.94
N SER A 142 -17.82 -10.00 32.23
CA SER A 142 -16.94 -8.95 32.75
C SER A 142 -15.50 -9.10 32.26
N GLU A 143 -15.04 -10.33 32.08
CA GLU A 143 -13.73 -10.65 31.51
C GLU A 143 -13.73 -10.46 29.99
N ALA A 144 -14.84 -10.81 29.32
CA ALA A 144 -15.02 -10.56 27.90
C ALA A 144 -14.95 -9.07 27.57
N GLU A 145 -15.65 -8.20 28.32
CA GLU A 145 -15.58 -6.74 28.16
C GLU A 145 -14.16 -6.19 28.34
N LYS A 146 -13.40 -6.74 29.31
CA LYS A 146 -12.00 -6.34 29.52
C LYS A 146 -11.14 -6.72 28.32
N GLU A 147 -11.32 -7.92 27.77
CA GLU A 147 -10.57 -8.37 26.59
C GLU A 147 -10.99 -7.60 25.32
N GLU A 148 -12.27 -7.28 25.15
CA GLU A 148 -12.75 -6.42 24.06
C GLU A 148 -12.17 -5.00 24.14
N SER A 149 -12.05 -4.45 25.35
CA SER A 149 -11.46 -3.12 25.57
C SER A 149 -9.94 -3.09 25.37
N ARG A 150 -9.28 -4.25 25.35
CA ARG A 150 -7.83 -4.38 25.28
C ARG A 150 -7.35 -4.09 23.85
N MET A 151 -6.68 -2.96 23.69
CA MET A 151 -6.05 -2.56 22.42
C MET A 151 -4.52 -2.66 22.50
N SER A 152 -3.86 -2.86 21.35
CA SER A 152 -2.40 -2.72 21.30
C SER A 152 -1.97 -1.27 21.54
N ARG A 153 -0.76 -1.07 22.05
CA ARG A 153 -0.20 0.30 22.24
C ARG A 153 -0.22 1.11 20.95
N LYS A 154 0.01 0.48 19.79
CA LYS A 154 0.02 1.16 18.48
C LYS A 154 -1.38 1.65 18.11
N GLU A 155 -2.40 0.80 18.27
CA GLU A 155 -3.79 1.17 18.00
C GLU A 155 -4.27 2.27 18.94
N TYR A 156 -3.99 2.15 20.24
CA TYR A 156 -4.35 3.18 21.22
C TYR A 156 -3.79 4.56 20.86
N LEU A 157 -2.51 4.62 20.45
CA LEU A 157 -1.87 5.89 20.05
C LEU A 157 -2.42 6.45 18.73
N GLN A 158 -2.85 5.61 17.79
CA GLN A 158 -3.37 6.05 16.48
C GLN A 158 -4.88 6.35 16.48
N ARG A 159 -5.63 5.73 17.39
CA ARG A 159 -7.09 5.86 17.50
C ARG A 159 -7.60 7.31 17.47
N PRO A 160 -7.12 8.27 18.28
CA PRO A 160 -7.64 9.63 18.26
C PRO A 160 -7.40 10.34 16.92
N LYS A 161 -6.29 10.03 16.24
CA LYS A 161 -6.00 10.58 14.91
C LYS A 161 -6.96 10.03 13.86
N LEU A 162 -7.24 8.72 13.90
CA LEU A 162 -8.18 8.08 12.99
C LEU A 162 -9.63 8.54 13.22
N GLU A 163 -10.04 8.70 14.48
CA GLU A 163 -11.36 9.24 14.84
C GLU A 163 -11.53 10.67 14.33
N LYS A 164 -10.52 11.53 14.52
CA LYS A 164 -10.54 12.90 13.97
C LYS A 164 -10.62 12.90 12.44
N ALA A 165 -9.82 12.08 11.76
CA ALA A 165 -9.87 11.97 10.30
C ALA A 165 -11.23 11.46 9.79
N ARG A 166 -11.86 10.54 10.54
CA ARG A 166 -13.22 10.06 10.24
C ARG A 166 -14.25 11.19 10.38
N GLN A 167 -14.22 11.94 11.49
CA GLN A 167 -15.11 13.09 11.72
C GLN A 167 -14.93 14.18 10.65
N GLU A 168 -13.69 14.47 10.24
CA GLU A 168 -13.41 15.43 9.18
C GLU A 168 -13.98 14.96 7.83
N SER A 169 -13.88 13.66 7.52
CA SER A 169 -14.48 13.07 6.33
C SER A 169 -16.01 13.11 6.37
N GLU A 170 -16.62 12.78 7.51
CA GLU A 170 -18.07 12.83 7.71
C GLU A 170 -18.59 14.25 7.50
N TYR A 171 -17.93 15.26 8.10
CA TYR A 171 -18.28 16.67 7.91
C TYR A 171 -18.17 17.10 6.44
N GLN A 172 -17.10 16.71 5.74
CA GLN A 172 -16.95 17.03 4.31
C GLN A 172 -18.03 16.37 3.45
N ASP A 173 -18.40 15.13 3.76
CA ASP A 173 -19.47 14.41 3.07
C ASP A 173 -20.84 15.08 3.31
N GLU A 174 -21.12 15.53 4.53
CA GLU A 174 -22.34 16.30 4.86
C GLU A 174 -22.42 17.62 4.08
N GLN A 175 -21.31 18.38 4.03
CA GLN A 175 -21.25 19.63 3.26
C GLN A 175 -21.48 19.38 1.76
N ARG A 176 -20.90 18.30 1.21
CA ARG A 176 -21.13 17.90 -0.18
C ARG A 176 -22.57 17.48 -0.41
N LEU A 177 -23.18 16.73 0.52
CA LEU A 177 -24.57 16.30 0.41
C LEU A 177 -25.52 17.50 0.42
N ASN A 178 -25.32 18.47 1.30
CA ASN A 178 -26.10 19.72 1.32
C ASN A 178 -25.98 20.49 0.00
N LYS A 179 -24.76 20.62 -0.52
CA LYS A 179 -24.53 21.23 -1.83
C LYS A 179 -25.25 20.46 -2.95
N LEU A 180 -25.21 19.14 -2.93
CA LEU A 180 -25.92 18.31 -3.92
C LEU A 180 -27.43 18.53 -3.84
N VAL A 181 -27.98 18.56 -2.63
CA VAL A 181 -29.40 18.82 -2.39
C VAL A 181 -29.82 20.15 -3.00
N GLU A 182 -29.06 21.22 -2.77
CA GLU A 182 -29.28 22.53 -3.38
C GLU A 182 -29.21 22.46 -4.91
N THR A 183 -28.18 21.82 -5.46
CA THR A 183 -28.03 21.70 -6.92
C THR A 183 -29.16 20.92 -7.58
N PHE A 184 -29.70 19.88 -6.93
CA PHE A 184 -30.82 19.11 -7.47
C PHE A 184 -32.13 19.88 -7.41
N LYS A 185 -32.33 20.72 -6.38
CA LYS A 185 -33.47 21.64 -6.30
C LYS A 185 -33.42 22.71 -7.40
N GLU A 186 -32.25 23.31 -7.64
CA GLU A 186 -32.10 24.43 -8.57
C GLU A 186 -32.07 24.00 -10.05
N LYS A 187 -31.34 22.93 -10.38
CA LYS A 187 -31.01 22.59 -11.79
C LYS A 187 -31.89 21.52 -12.41
N PHE A 188 -32.42 20.58 -11.62
CA PHE A 188 -33.07 19.38 -12.14
C PHE A 188 -34.56 19.27 -11.81
N ASP A 189 -35.04 20.06 -10.85
CA ASP A 189 -36.45 20.24 -10.45
C ASP A 189 -37.33 18.98 -10.59
N LEU A 190 -36.89 17.88 -9.94
CA LEU A 190 -37.39 16.52 -10.18
C LEU A 190 -38.77 16.22 -9.55
N GLY A 191 -39.38 17.18 -8.84
CA GLY A 191 -40.62 17.01 -8.10
C GLY A 191 -40.55 15.92 -7.03
N LEU A 192 -39.41 15.80 -6.35
CA LEU A 192 -39.16 14.84 -5.28
C LEU A 192 -39.41 15.46 -3.91
N SER A 193 -39.85 14.65 -2.94
CA SER A 193 -39.93 15.08 -1.54
C SER A 193 -38.53 15.29 -0.94
N GLU A 194 -38.43 16.07 0.14
CA GLU A 194 -37.14 16.36 0.79
C GLU A 194 -36.42 15.09 1.29
N SER A 195 -37.17 14.11 1.79
CA SER A 195 -36.61 12.81 2.20
C SER A 195 -36.04 12.02 1.02
N GLU A 196 -36.76 11.99 -0.11
CA GLU A 196 -36.30 11.30 -1.31
C GLU A 196 -35.06 11.99 -1.87
N LEU A 197 -35.03 13.32 -1.86
CA LEU A 197 -33.90 14.11 -2.34
C LEU A 197 -32.63 13.87 -1.51
N ASN A 198 -32.76 13.69 -0.18
CA ASN A 198 -31.64 13.26 0.66
C ASN A 198 -31.15 11.85 0.31
N THR A 199 -32.04 10.88 0.08
CA THR A 199 -31.64 9.51 -0.31
C THR A 199 -30.96 9.47 -1.68
N VAL A 200 -31.44 10.28 -2.62
CA VAL A 200 -30.86 10.44 -3.96
C VAL A 200 -29.48 11.09 -3.88
N SER A 201 -29.33 12.15 -3.07
CA SER A 201 -28.04 12.84 -2.89
C SER A 201 -26.99 11.93 -2.25
N ASP A 202 -27.35 11.16 -1.22
CA ASP A 202 -26.47 10.14 -0.63
C ASP A 202 -26.08 9.07 -1.66
N ARG A 203 -27.05 8.57 -2.44
CA ARG A 203 -26.80 7.66 -3.56
C ARG A 203 -25.81 8.26 -4.55
N PHE A 204 -26.04 9.48 -5.02
CA PHE A 204 -25.20 10.14 -6.02
C PHE A 204 -23.77 10.33 -5.50
N LEU A 205 -23.61 10.75 -4.24
CA LEU A 205 -22.31 10.85 -3.59
C LEU A 205 -21.56 9.51 -3.61
N LYS A 206 -22.25 8.40 -3.30
CA LYS A 206 -21.66 7.05 -3.34
C LYS A 206 -21.27 6.61 -4.75
N VAL A 207 -22.10 6.92 -5.75
CA VAL A 207 -21.79 6.66 -7.16
C VAL A 207 -20.55 7.45 -7.59
N CYS A 208 -20.46 8.75 -7.24
CA CYS A 208 -19.27 9.56 -7.53
C CYS A 208 -18.01 9.02 -6.85
N LYS A 209 -18.12 8.50 -5.61
CA LYS A 209 -16.99 7.84 -4.93
C LYS A 209 -16.50 6.61 -5.70
N LEU A 210 -17.40 5.73 -6.13
CA LEU A 210 -17.02 4.54 -6.93
C LEU A 210 -16.47 4.92 -8.31
N PHE A 211 -17.07 5.92 -8.96
CA PHE A 211 -16.55 6.46 -10.21
C PHE A 211 -15.13 7.00 -10.06
N SER A 212 -14.84 7.71 -8.96
CA SER A 212 -13.48 8.20 -8.68
C SER A 212 -12.45 7.09 -8.43
N VAL A 213 -12.90 5.89 -8.03
CA VAL A 213 -12.05 4.71 -7.84
C VAL A 213 -11.77 4.00 -9.17
N GLY A 214 -12.59 4.25 -10.21
CA GLY A 214 -12.40 3.73 -11.57
C GLY A 214 -13.54 2.83 -12.08
N SER A 215 -14.63 2.69 -11.33
CA SER A 215 -15.82 1.99 -11.82
C SER A 215 -16.54 2.80 -12.90
N SER A 216 -17.15 2.12 -13.87
CA SER A 216 -18.06 2.80 -14.81
C SER A 216 -19.29 3.36 -14.07
N VAL A 217 -19.92 4.40 -14.60
CA VAL A 217 -21.09 5.03 -13.94
C VAL A 217 -22.25 4.03 -13.76
N GLU A 218 -22.49 3.16 -14.74
CA GLU A 218 -23.53 2.13 -14.69
C GLU A 218 -23.21 1.05 -13.64
N GLU A 219 -21.97 0.57 -13.60
CA GLU A 219 -21.53 -0.41 -12.60
C GLU A 219 -21.59 0.17 -11.18
N ALA A 220 -21.12 1.41 -11.01
CA ALA A 220 -21.21 2.13 -9.74
C ALA A 220 -22.68 2.30 -9.29
N ALA A 221 -23.57 2.69 -10.21
CA ALA A 221 -25.00 2.82 -9.93
C ALA A 221 -25.62 1.50 -9.48
N ASN A 222 -25.29 0.39 -10.16
CA ASN A 222 -25.76 -0.96 -9.85
C ASN A 222 -25.20 -1.49 -8.53
N GLN A 223 -23.95 -1.16 -8.20
CA GLN A 223 -23.35 -1.52 -6.93
C GLN A 223 -24.05 -0.79 -5.79
N VAL A 224 -24.27 0.53 -5.90
CA VAL A 224 -24.94 1.31 -4.85
C VAL A 224 -26.40 0.87 -4.66
N THR A 225 -27.12 0.47 -5.72
CA THR A 225 -28.47 -0.10 -5.55
C THR A 225 -28.41 -1.45 -4.83
N SER A 226 -27.46 -2.30 -5.20
CA SER A 226 -27.26 -3.61 -4.57
C SER A 226 -26.91 -3.48 -3.09
N ASP A 227 -26.03 -2.55 -2.73
CA ASP A 227 -25.65 -2.27 -1.35
C ASP A 227 -26.83 -1.76 -0.52
N HIS A 228 -27.67 -0.90 -1.09
CA HIS A 228 -28.89 -0.42 -0.43
C HIS A 228 -29.86 -1.58 -0.17
N ILE A 229 -30.14 -2.40 -1.18
CA ILE A 229 -31.00 -3.59 -1.03
C ILE A 229 -30.42 -4.57 -0.01
N LEU A 230 -29.10 -4.77 0.00
CA LEU A 230 -28.41 -5.60 0.98
C LEU A 230 -28.62 -5.06 2.40
N SER A 231 -28.53 -3.74 2.61
CA SER A 231 -28.76 -3.13 3.91
C SER A 231 -30.20 -3.35 4.42
N LEU A 232 -31.20 -3.25 3.54
CA LEU A 232 -32.61 -3.57 3.87
C LEU A 232 -32.80 -5.06 4.20
N ARG A 233 -32.13 -5.96 3.46
CA ARG A 233 -32.14 -7.40 3.76
C ARG A 233 -31.49 -7.70 5.12
N LEU A 234 -30.38 -7.04 5.45
CA LEU A 234 -29.72 -7.17 6.74
C LEU A 234 -30.60 -6.68 7.90
N GLN A 235 -31.39 -5.62 7.69
CA GLN A 235 -32.37 -5.15 8.67
C GLN A 235 -33.49 -6.19 8.90
N ASN A 236 -33.96 -6.85 7.85
CA ASN A 236 -34.93 -7.95 7.96
C ASN A 236 -34.32 -9.16 8.70
N THR A 237 -33.07 -9.55 8.39
CA THR A 237 -32.41 -10.66 9.10
C THR A 237 -32.17 -10.36 10.58
N ASN A 238 -31.92 -9.09 10.92
CA ASN A 238 -31.77 -8.63 12.30
C ASN A 238 -33.13 -8.48 13.03
N GLY A 239 -34.26 -8.64 12.32
CA GLY A 239 -35.61 -8.52 12.87
C GLY A 239 -36.13 -7.09 13.02
N SER A 240 -35.37 -6.08 12.56
CA SER A 240 -35.79 -4.67 12.61
C SER A 240 -36.91 -4.33 11.62
N LEU A 241 -37.04 -5.11 10.54
CA LEU A 241 -37.98 -4.85 9.45
C LEU A 241 -38.75 -6.13 9.10
N SER A 242 -40.04 -6.01 8.84
CA SER A 242 -40.82 -7.14 8.33
C SER A 242 -40.45 -7.42 6.87
N LYS A 243 -40.63 -8.67 6.42
CA LYS A 243 -40.37 -9.04 5.02
C LYS A 243 -41.22 -8.23 4.03
N GLU A 244 -42.51 -8.03 4.34
CA GLU A 244 -43.43 -7.30 3.48
C GLU A 244 -43.05 -5.81 3.37
N ASP A 245 -42.61 -5.21 4.47
CA ASP A 245 -42.19 -3.80 4.46
C ASP A 245 -40.84 -3.62 3.78
N MET A 246 -39.96 -4.62 3.86
CA MET A 246 -38.69 -4.66 3.12
C MET A 246 -38.94 -4.66 1.61
N GLU A 247 -39.83 -5.52 1.13
CA GLU A 247 -40.19 -5.59 -0.29
C GLU A 247 -40.81 -4.27 -0.78
N LYS A 248 -41.71 -3.67 -0.01
CA LYS A 248 -42.28 -2.34 -0.32
C LYS A 248 -41.21 -1.24 -0.41
N GLN A 249 -40.25 -1.22 0.53
CA GLN A 249 -39.17 -0.23 0.54
C GLN A 249 -38.21 -0.42 -0.64
N VAL A 250 -37.88 -1.67 -0.97
CA VAL A 250 -37.08 -2.00 -2.16
C VAL A 250 -37.78 -1.52 -3.43
N ASP A 251 -39.07 -1.80 -3.58
CA ASP A 251 -39.84 -1.38 -4.76
C ASP A 251 -39.95 0.14 -4.87
N ALA A 252 -40.16 0.84 -3.73
CA ALA A 252 -40.18 2.30 -3.69
C ALA A 252 -38.83 2.89 -4.08
N TYR A 253 -37.73 2.36 -3.54
CA TYR A 253 -36.38 2.79 -3.85
C TYR A 253 -36.03 2.57 -5.32
N LEU A 254 -36.34 1.40 -5.90
CA LEU A 254 -36.07 1.11 -7.31
C LEU A 254 -36.82 2.08 -8.25
N LYS A 255 -38.08 2.41 -7.94
CA LYS A 255 -38.84 3.41 -8.72
C LYS A 255 -38.20 4.79 -8.65
N LEU A 256 -37.81 5.22 -7.46
CA LEU A 256 -37.12 6.49 -7.22
C LEU A 256 -35.79 6.54 -7.99
N VAL A 257 -34.98 5.49 -7.89
CA VAL A 257 -33.67 5.41 -8.56
C VAL A 257 -33.82 5.41 -10.06
N ASN A 258 -34.74 4.63 -10.63
CA ASN A 258 -34.96 4.60 -12.07
C ASN A 258 -35.39 5.98 -12.61
N LYS A 259 -36.19 6.73 -11.84
CA LYS A 259 -36.56 8.11 -12.18
C LYS A 259 -35.33 9.03 -12.13
N PHE A 260 -34.52 8.95 -11.08
CA PHE A 260 -33.35 9.78 -10.91
C PHE A 260 -32.24 9.48 -11.92
N ASP A 261 -31.81 8.22 -12.03
CA ASP A 261 -30.76 7.76 -12.95
C ASP A 261 -31.18 7.90 -14.42
N GLY A 262 -32.48 8.10 -14.71
CA GLY A 262 -32.96 8.48 -16.04
C GLY A 262 -32.68 9.94 -16.41
N SER A 263 -32.54 10.81 -15.42
CA SER A 263 -32.42 12.27 -15.59
C SER A 263 -31.01 12.81 -15.32
N VAL A 264 -30.30 12.22 -14.35
CA VAL A 264 -29.00 12.72 -13.88
C VAL A 264 -27.90 11.73 -14.20
N SER A 265 -26.74 12.26 -14.56
CA SER A 265 -25.49 11.54 -14.77
C SER A 265 -24.33 12.26 -14.07
N VAL A 266 -23.16 11.62 -14.07
CA VAL A 266 -21.92 12.12 -13.47
C VAL A 266 -21.02 12.69 -14.57
N ASP A 267 -20.51 13.90 -14.35
CA ASP A 267 -19.51 14.53 -15.20
C ASP A 267 -18.09 13.97 -14.94
N ALA A 268 -17.14 14.23 -15.83
CA ALA A 268 -15.73 13.82 -15.68
C ALA A 268 -15.09 14.32 -14.36
N ASN A 269 -15.62 15.41 -13.79
CA ASN A 269 -15.18 15.99 -12.53
C ASN A 269 -15.96 15.48 -11.30
N GLY A 270 -16.96 14.61 -11.48
CA GLY A 270 -17.79 14.09 -10.39
C GLY A 270 -18.97 14.98 -9.99
N ASN A 271 -19.33 15.96 -10.83
CA ASN A 271 -20.47 16.86 -10.60
C ASN A 271 -21.75 16.31 -11.27
N PRO A 272 -22.94 16.68 -10.77
CA PRO A 272 -24.20 16.28 -11.40
C PRO A 272 -24.40 17.02 -12.73
N CYS A 273 -24.83 16.27 -13.75
CA CYS A 273 -25.15 16.77 -15.08
C CYS A 273 -26.39 16.05 -15.66
N GLU A 274 -27.03 16.64 -16.66
CA GLU A 274 -28.16 16.02 -17.34
C GLU A 274 -27.72 14.77 -18.11
N LYS A 275 -28.50 13.70 -17.99
CA LYS A 275 -28.21 12.46 -18.70
C LYS A 275 -28.55 12.60 -20.18
N LEU A 276 -27.56 12.34 -21.02
CA LEU A 276 -27.74 12.22 -22.47
C LEU A 276 -27.78 10.75 -22.87
N SER A 277 -28.56 10.42 -23.89
CA SER A 277 -28.48 9.10 -24.50
C SER A 277 -27.12 8.93 -25.19
N PHE A 278 -26.67 7.68 -25.35
CA PHE A 278 -25.38 7.38 -25.99
C PHE A 278 -25.27 7.99 -27.39
N SER A 279 -26.35 7.90 -28.19
CA SER A 279 -26.38 8.45 -29.54
C SER A 279 -26.31 9.97 -29.56
N GLU A 280 -27.05 10.65 -28.67
CA GLU A 280 -27.04 12.11 -28.60
C GLU A 280 -25.68 12.62 -28.13
N LYS A 281 -25.08 11.94 -27.14
CA LYS A 281 -23.73 12.24 -26.68
C LYS A 281 -22.72 12.16 -27.84
N GLN A 282 -22.75 11.05 -28.61
CA GLN A 282 -21.84 10.89 -29.74
C GLN A 282 -22.03 11.96 -30.83
N SER A 283 -23.28 12.32 -31.14
CA SER A 283 -23.59 13.38 -32.09
C SER A 283 -23.05 14.74 -31.61
N ARG A 284 -23.30 15.12 -30.35
CA ARG A 284 -22.79 16.38 -29.77
C ARG A 284 -21.27 16.40 -29.71
N CYS A 285 -20.62 15.30 -29.35
CA CYS A 285 -19.16 15.21 -29.38
C CYS A 285 -18.62 15.45 -30.79
N ASN A 286 -19.22 14.84 -31.80
CA ASN A 286 -18.83 15.03 -33.20
C ASN A 286 -19.06 16.47 -33.68
N GLU A 287 -20.16 17.11 -33.26
CA GLU A 287 -20.41 18.52 -33.54
C GLU A 287 -19.35 19.42 -32.92
N VAL A 288 -19.03 19.23 -31.64
CA VAL A 288 -17.98 20.00 -30.96
C VAL A 288 -16.63 19.79 -31.63
N LEU A 289 -16.25 18.54 -31.94
CA LEU A 289 -14.99 18.25 -32.64
C LEU A 289 -14.93 18.93 -34.01
N LYS A 290 -16.02 18.92 -34.79
CA LYS A 290 -16.09 19.67 -36.06
C LYS A 290 -15.91 21.17 -35.85
N THR A 291 -16.60 21.77 -34.87
CA THR A 291 -16.44 23.20 -34.58
C THR A 291 -15.00 23.53 -34.21
N LEU A 292 -14.35 22.73 -33.38
CA LEU A 292 -12.95 22.92 -32.98
C LEU A 292 -11.99 22.82 -34.17
N GLU A 293 -12.22 21.84 -35.06
CA GLU A 293 -11.39 21.65 -36.25
C GLU A 293 -11.57 22.76 -37.30
N GLU A 294 -12.80 23.19 -37.56
CA GLU A 294 -13.09 24.17 -38.60
C GLU A 294 -12.73 25.60 -38.18
N THR A 295 -12.97 25.97 -36.92
CA THR A 295 -12.89 27.38 -36.49
C THR A 295 -11.60 27.73 -35.75
N TYR A 296 -11.05 26.80 -34.97
CA TYR A 296 -9.95 27.09 -34.03
C TYR A 296 -8.62 26.38 -34.36
N SER A 297 -8.59 25.56 -35.40
CA SER A 297 -7.38 24.85 -35.82
C SER A 297 -6.37 25.76 -36.52
N ASN A 298 -5.08 25.58 -36.21
CA ASN A 298 -3.94 26.21 -36.88
C ASN A 298 -3.97 27.74 -36.97
N ARG A 299 -4.55 28.41 -35.97
CA ARG A 299 -4.64 29.88 -35.87
C ARG A 299 -4.23 30.35 -34.46
N VAL A 300 -3.72 31.58 -34.36
CA VAL A 300 -3.56 32.26 -33.05
C VAL A 300 -4.93 32.69 -32.52
N LEU A 301 -5.28 32.22 -31.32
CA LEU A 301 -6.57 32.45 -30.67
C LEU A 301 -6.59 33.77 -29.88
N SER A 302 -7.72 34.49 -29.94
CA SER A 302 -8.03 35.58 -29.00
C SER A 302 -8.24 35.02 -27.59
N ASP A 303 -8.14 35.86 -26.57
CA ASP A 303 -8.42 35.41 -25.19
C ASP A 303 -9.89 34.99 -25.01
N GLU A 304 -10.83 35.65 -25.70
CA GLU A 304 -12.23 35.22 -25.78
C GLU A 304 -12.34 33.83 -26.43
N ASP A 305 -11.69 33.62 -27.58
CA ASP A 305 -11.67 32.31 -28.26
C ASP A 305 -11.06 31.22 -27.37
N LYS A 306 -10.06 31.54 -26.55
CA LYS A 306 -9.48 30.58 -25.59
C LYS A 306 -10.50 30.19 -24.52
N THR A 307 -11.29 31.14 -24.02
CA THR A 307 -12.35 30.84 -23.05
C THR A 307 -13.48 30.01 -23.66
N THR A 308 -13.88 30.30 -24.91
CA THR A 308 -14.91 29.52 -25.59
C THR A 308 -14.42 28.09 -25.86
N VAL A 309 -13.20 27.92 -26.39
CA VAL A 309 -12.59 26.59 -26.60
C VAL A 309 -12.51 25.81 -25.29
N TYR A 310 -12.07 26.46 -24.20
CA TYR A 310 -12.03 25.82 -22.89
C TYR A 310 -13.42 25.37 -22.41
N SER A 311 -14.45 26.21 -22.60
CA SER A 311 -15.84 25.88 -22.22
C SER A 311 -16.45 24.77 -23.08
N LEU A 312 -16.09 24.68 -24.37
CA LEU A 312 -16.53 23.64 -25.29
C LEU A 312 -15.89 22.28 -24.95
N ILE A 313 -14.61 22.27 -24.58
CA ILE A 313 -13.90 21.04 -24.21
C ILE A 313 -14.32 20.57 -22.82
N ASN A 314 -14.43 21.47 -21.84
CA ASN A 314 -14.88 21.15 -20.48
C ASN A 314 -16.40 21.14 -20.34
N ASN A 315 -17.12 20.92 -21.44
CA ASN A 315 -18.56 20.78 -21.40
C ASN A 315 -18.93 19.54 -20.56
N PRO A 316 -19.93 19.65 -19.66
CA PRO A 316 -20.31 18.53 -18.82
C PRO A 316 -20.75 17.33 -19.67
N LEU A 317 -20.29 16.12 -19.29
CA LEU A 317 -20.67 14.82 -19.83
C LEU A 317 -20.13 14.44 -21.23
N LEU A 318 -19.74 15.39 -22.10
CA LEU A 318 -19.37 15.05 -23.49
C LEU A 318 -18.08 14.23 -23.57
N PHE A 319 -17.02 14.72 -22.93
CA PHE A 319 -15.70 14.13 -23.03
C PHE A 319 -15.28 13.48 -21.71
N THR A 320 -14.56 12.37 -21.80
CA THR A 320 -13.86 11.80 -20.65
C THR A 320 -12.73 12.72 -20.21
N LYS A 321 -12.25 12.57 -18.97
CA LYS A 321 -11.15 13.39 -18.46
C LYS A 321 -9.89 13.26 -19.31
N GLU A 322 -9.62 12.05 -19.82
CA GLU A 322 -8.50 11.78 -20.73
C GLU A 322 -8.69 12.51 -22.07
N GLU A 323 -9.86 12.38 -22.69
CA GLU A 323 -10.18 13.11 -23.92
C GLU A 323 -10.08 14.62 -23.73
N GLN A 324 -10.62 15.17 -22.63
CA GLN A 324 -10.49 16.59 -22.28
C GLN A 324 -9.02 17.01 -22.22
N THR A 325 -8.16 16.24 -21.56
CA THR A 325 -6.73 16.56 -21.52
C THR A 325 -6.09 16.53 -22.90
N THR A 326 -6.37 15.52 -23.72
CA THR A 326 -5.81 15.42 -25.07
C THR A 326 -6.28 16.53 -26.00
N LEU A 327 -7.55 16.94 -25.88
CA LEU A 327 -8.11 18.06 -26.64
C LEU A 327 -7.54 19.39 -26.17
N LEU A 328 -7.39 19.60 -24.86
CA LEU A 328 -6.74 20.80 -24.32
C LEU A 328 -5.29 20.89 -24.79
N ASP A 329 -4.54 19.78 -24.78
CA ASP A 329 -3.17 19.76 -25.28
C ASP A 329 -3.08 20.06 -26.79
N LYS A 330 -4.08 19.64 -27.57
CA LYS A 330 -4.15 19.86 -29.02
C LYS A 330 -4.53 21.31 -29.38
N TYR A 331 -5.57 21.87 -28.76
CA TYR A 331 -6.16 23.16 -29.14
C TYR A 331 -5.71 24.33 -28.25
N LEU A 332 -5.33 24.07 -27.00
CA LEU A 332 -4.85 25.04 -26.02
C LEU A 332 -3.50 24.60 -25.40
N PRO A 333 -2.46 24.31 -26.20
CA PRO A 333 -1.14 24.01 -25.65
C PRO A 333 -0.57 25.25 -24.94
N PRO A 334 0.29 25.08 -23.93
CA PRO A 334 0.85 26.20 -23.17
C PRO A 334 1.58 27.21 -24.07
N VAL A 335 2.16 26.74 -25.18
CA VAL A 335 2.73 27.56 -26.24
C VAL A 335 2.35 26.97 -27.60
N LEU A 336 1.83 27.79 -28.50
CA LEU A 336 1.52 27.37 -29.86
C LEU A 336 2.79 27.01 -30.66
N PRO A 337 2.74 25.99 -31.52
CA PRO A 337 3.88 25.59 -32.33
C PRO A 337 4.30 26.69 -33.31
N ILE A 338 5.59 26.68 -33.67
CA ILE A 338 6.25 27.62 -34.60
C ILE A 338 5.54 27.65 -35.96
N SER A 339 5.03 26.49 -36.38
CA SER A 339 4.37 26.27 -37.67
C SER A 339 3.05 27.01 -37.82
N VAL A 340 2.42 27.44 -36.72
CA VAL A 340 1.15 28.15 -36.77
C VAL A 340 1.38 29.55 -37.30
N LYS A 341 0.60 29.92 -38.33
CA LYS A 341 0.67 31.23 -38.97
C LYS A 341 0.44 32.33 -37.93
N ASP A 342 1.19 33.43 -38.04
CA ASP A 342 1.14 34.60 -37.16
C ASP A 342 1.65 34.39 -35.72
N SER A 343 2.13 33.19 -35.38
CA SER A 343 2.69 32.88 -34.06
C SER A 343 4.12 33.43 -33.86
N ILE A 344 4.79 33.77 -34.96
CA ILE A 344 6.17 34.25 -35.03
C ILE A 344 6.23 35.55 -35.81
N VAL A 345 7.10 36.44 -35.35
CA VAL A 345 7.61 37.57 -36.12
C VAL A 345 9.08 37.30 -36.41
N GLU A 346 9.41 37.12 -37.69
CA GLU A 346 10.79 37.03 -38.16
C GLU A 346 11.37 38.45 -38.30
N ASP A 347 12.68 38.60 -38.11
CA ASP A 347 13.43 39.87 -38.26
C ASP A 347 12.98 41.00 -37.31
N ILE A 348 13.29 40.85 -36.02
CA ILE A 348 12.95 41.84 -34.99
C ILE A 348 14.14 42.73 -34.67
N ASP A 349 13.88 44.03 -34.66
CA ASP A 349 14.81 45.03 -34.17
C ASP A 349 15.01 44.86 -32.65
N LEU A 350 16.16 44.28 -32.28
CA LEU A 350 16.49 43.99 -30.88
C LEU A 350 16.60 45.24 -29.99
N GLU A 351 16.79 46.41 -30.60
CA GLU A 351 16.88 47.69 -29.89
C GLU A 351 15.50 48.22 -29.46
N ASN A 352 14.42 47.88 -30.19
CA ASN A 352 13.07 48.39 -29.95
C ASN A 352 12.02 47.28 -30.09
N VAL A 353 11.93 46.43 -29.07
CA VAL A 353 11.01 45.28 -29.07
C VAL A 353 9.59 45.71 -28.61
N PRO A 354 8.53 45.43 -29.39
CA PRO A 354 7.16 45.71 -28.97
C PRO A 354 6.78 44.94 -27.69
N ASN A 355 6.00 45.59 -26.81
CA ASN A 355 5.55 44.99 -25.54
C ASN A 355 4.77 43.68 -25.72
N ASP A 356 4.18 43.43 -26.88
CA ASP A 356 3.37 42.25 -27.16
C ASP A 356 4.19 41.05 -27.66
N ILE A 357 5.51 41.18 -27.72
CA ILE A 357 6.43 40.16 -28.25
C ILE A 357 7.44 39.76 -27.18
N ASN A 358 7.58 38.44 -26.97
CA ASN A 358 8.63 37.83 -26.16
C ASN A 358 9.74 37.31 -27.08
N ILE A 359 10.99 37.60 -26.74
CA ILE A 359 12.14 37.15 -27.54
C ILE A 359 12.52 35.73 -27.13
N VAL A 360 12.67 34.84 -28.11
CA VAL A 360 13.11 33.45 -27.92
C VAL A 360 14.31 33.18 -28.81
N LYS A 361 15.35 32.57 -28.26
CA LYS A 361 16.51 32.10 -29.01
C LYS A 361 16.37 30.61 -29.28
N LEU A 362 16.47 30.22 -30.54
CA LEU A 362 16.33 28.85 -31.01
C LEU A 362 17.61 28.44 -31.72
N PHE A 363 18.04 27.21 -31.53
CA PHE A 363 19.14 26.65 -32.32
C PHE A 363 18.56 26.06 -33.61
N ASP A 364 19.06 26.51 -34.76
CA ASP A 364 18.69 25.98 -36.06
C ASP A 364 19.73 24.96 -36.49
N GLU A 365 19.33 23.69 -36.49
CA GLU A 365 20.20 22.57 -36.84
C GLU A 365 20.67 22.61 -38.29
N SER A 366 19.89 23.24 -39.20
CA SER A 366 20.21 23.28 -40.63
C SER A 366 21.35 24.25 -40.94
N THR A 367 21.38 25.39 -40.25
CA THR A 367 22.40 26.44 -40.41
C THR A 367 23.52 26.33 -39.37
N GLY A 368 23.32 25.57 -38.30
CA GLY A 368 24.24 25.48 -37.16
C GLY A 368 24.35 26.78 -36.38
N THR A 369 23.34 27.66 -36.46
CA THR A 369 23.35 28.99 -35.85
C THR A 369 22.19 29.17 -34.87
N ILE A 370 22.34 30.14 -33.95
CA ILE A 370 21.26 30.53 -33.04
C ILE A 370 20.40 31.58 -33.75
N LYS A 371 19.16 31.22 -34.09
CA LYS A 371 18.15 32.13 -34.64
C LYS A 371 17.41 32.80 -33.49
N THR A 372 17.32 34.13 -33.53
CA THR A 372 16.50 34.89 -32.58
C THR A 372 15.14 35.17 -33.23
N VAL A 373 14.06 34.82 -32.53
CA VAL A 373 12.69 34.89 -33.04
C VAL A 373 11.80 35.54 -31.99
N GLY A 374 10.84 36.38 -32.39
CA GLY A 374 9.86 36.90 -31.46
C GLY A 374 8.57 36.12 -31.51
N ARG A 375 8.09 35.76 -30.33
CA ARG A 375 6.81 35.12 -30.09
C ARG A 375 5.81 36.15 -29.60
N LYS A 376 4.67 36.27 -30.27
CA LYS A 376 3.56 37.10 -29.78
C LYS A 376 3.06 36.55 -28.44
N LYS A 377 2.72 37.41 -27.48
CA LYS A 377 2.13 37.01 -26.19
C LYS A 377 0.84 36.20 -26.35
N GLN A 378 0.06 36.48 -27.40
CA GLN A 378 -1.15 35.72 -27.73
C GLN A 378 -0.89 34.24 -28.05
N ALA A 379 0.33 33.88 -28.47
CA ALA A 379 0.71 32.50 -28.75
C ALA A 379 0.92 31.64 -27.49
N TYR A 380 0.93 32.27 -26.30
CA TYR A 380 0.96 31.60 -25.02
C TYR A 380 -0.47 31.42 -24.49
N SER A 381 -0.72 30.29 -23.87
CA SER A 381 -1.99 30.02 -23.17
C SER A 381 -1.72 29.75 -21.69
N ASP A 382 -2.39 30.50 -20.84
CA ASP A 382 -2.33 30.32 -19.39
C ASP A 382 -3.66 29.70 -18.94
N LEU A 383 -3.71 28.36 -18.87
CA LEU A 383 -4.93 27.62 -18.52
C LEU A 383 -5.55 28.05 -17.18
N SER A 384 -4.75 28.50 -16.21
CA SER A 384 -5.23 29.00 -14.92
C SER A 384 -6.00 30.31 -15.01
N LYS A 385 -5.65 31.19 -15.96
CA LYS A 385 -6.38 32.44 -16.22
C LYS A 385 -7.65 32.18 -17.00
N ILE A 386 -7.57 31.26 -17.97
CA ILE A 386 -8.68 30.87 -18.86
C ILE A 386 -9.77 30.12 -18.07
N SER A 387 -9.39 29.25 -17.13
CA SER A 387 -10.35 28.57 -16.26
C SER A 387 -11.05 29.56 -15.34
N ALA A 388 -10.32 30.50 -14.71
CA ALA A 388 -10.91 31.50 -13.82
C ALA A 388 -11.91 32.44 -14.52
N SER A 389 -11.77 32.68 -15.83
CA SER A 389 -12.68 33.54 -16.60
C SER A 389 -13.87 32.81 -17.21
N SER A 390 -13.90 31.47 -17.16
CA SER A 390 -14.98 30.66 -17.74
C SER A 390 -16.04 30.18 -16.74
N TYR A 391 -15.81 30.41 -15.44
CA TYR A 391 -16.73 30.07 -14.34
C TYR A 391 -17.54 31.26 -13.85
#